data_AF-A0A9X1VJM9-F1
#
_entry.id   AF-A0A9X1VJM9-F1
#
_cell.length_a   1.000
_cell.length_b   1.000
_cell.length_c   1.000
_cell.angle_alpha   90.00
_cell.angle_beta   90.00
_cell.angle_gamma   90.00
#
_symmetry.space_group_name_H-M   'P 1'
#
loop_
_entity.id
_entity.type
_entity.pdbx_description
1 polymer ?
#
loop_
_entity_poly.entity_id
_entity_poly.type
_entity_poly.pdbx_seq_one_letter_code
_entity_poly.pdbx_strand_id
1 'polypeptide(L)'
;MTLELIIFIASIVFGIILYWRESQGNSFYRFFNKLMNSKELQMKATDKKGFFYQQSFLLRLVFIMSFFLIVILITRFLIPIDLATISLFSSMIFGTLIGTYFAGFIFKSSEIIEEQTDSLEDKFQEVIEKGKDFMEDLQSKEIENKEVKKEVPKTEEKSARERLKDKGLL
;
A
#
# COMPACT_ATOMS: atom_id res chain seq x y z
N MET A 1 -14.77 13.53 22.21
CA MET A 1 -14.39 13.87 20.82
C MET A 1 -12.91 14.25 20.65
N THR A 2 -12.37 15.30 21.29
CA THR A 2 -10.95 15.69 21.07
C THR A 2 -9.94 14.69 21.63
N LEU A 3 -10.06 14.29 22.90
CA LEU A 3 -9.14 13.33 23.52
C LEU A 3 -9.25 11.93 22.89
N GLU A 4 -10.45 11.48 22.56
CA GLU A 4 -10.69 10.21 21.86
C GLU A 4 -10.00 10.16 20.50
N LEU A 5 -10.04 11.26 19.74
CA LEU A 5 -9.36 11.37 18.45
C LEU A 5 -7.83 11.34 18.61
N ILE A 6 -7.29 12.05 19.61
CA ILE A 6 -5.86 12.03 19.91
C ILE A 6 -5.40 10.61 20.24
N ILE A 7 -6.14 9.91 21.10
CA ILE A 7 -5.87 8.51 21.45
C ILE A 7 -5.97 7.60 20.22
N PHE A 8 -6.97 7.81 19.37
CA PHE A 8 -7.12 7.04 18.14
C PHE A 8 -5.89 7.21 17.23
N ILE A 9 -5.46 8.45 16.96
CA ILE A 9 -4.26 8.72 16.16
C ILE A 9 -3.02 8.12 16.83
N ALA A 10 -2.87 8.28 18.14
CA ALA A 10 -1.77 7.68 18.90
C ALA A 10 -1.76 6.15 18.78
N SER A 11 -2.92 5.50 18.76
CA SER A 11 -3.03 4.05 18.57
C SER A 11 -2.64 3.59 17.16
N ILE A 12 -2.89 4.40 16.13
CA ILE A 12 -2.39 4.15 14.77
C ILE A 12 -0.87 4.19 14.76
N VAL A 13 -0.29 5.25 15.30
CA VAL A 13 1.17 5.39 15.40
C VAL A 13 1.77 4.25 16.21
N PHE A 14 1.13 3.87 17.31
CA PHE A 14 1.53 2.72 18.13
C PHE A 14 1.51 1.41 17.32
N GLY A 15 0.47 1.16 16.53
CA GLY A 15 0.40 -0.01 15.64
C GLY A 15 1.53 -0.03 14.60
N ILE A 16 1.89 1.13 14.04
CA ILE A 16 3.03 1.25 13.12
C ILE A 16 4.35 0.92 13.81
N ILE A 17 4.58 1.49 15.00
CA ILE A 17 5.80 1.27 15.79
C ILE A 17 5.93 -0.20 16.19
N LEU A 18 4.83 -0.83 16.62
CA LEU A 18 4.82 -2.26 16.95
C LEU A 18 5.22 -3.12 15.74
N TYR A 19 4.61 -2.84 14.58
CA TYR A 19 4.92 -3.57 13.35
C TYR A 19 6.38 -3.40 12.94
N TRP A 20 6.92 -2.18 13.01
CA TRP A 20 8.33 -1.91 12.71
C TRP A 20 9.27 -2.56 13.73
N ARG A 21 8.98 -2.46 15.03
CA ARG A 21 9.82 -3.08 16.06
C ARG A 21 9.92 -4.59 15.85
N GLU A 22 8.81 -5.23 15.50
CA GLU A 22 8.77 -6.66 15.25
C GLU A 22 9.42 -7.06 13.91
N SER A 23 9.40 -6.18 12.90
CA SER A 23 10.12 -6.45 11.64
C SER A 23 11.64 -6.47 11.81
N GLN A 24 12.18 -5.71 12.78
CA GLN A 24 13.60 -5.73 13.13
C GLN A 24 14.00 -6.97 13.93
N GLY A 25 13.05 -7.64 14.61
CA GLY A 25 13.34 -8.86 15.35
C GLY A 25 12.11 -9.52 15.96
N ASN A 26 12.02 -10.86 15.84
CA ASN A 26 10.89 -11.67 16.30
C ASN A 26 11.22 -12.61 17.46
N SER A 27 12.22 -12.26 18.30
CA SER A 27 12.68 -13.12 19.40
C SER A 27 11.56 -13.51 20.37
N PHE A 28 10.65 -12.57 20.67
CA PHE A 28 9.53 -12.82 21.57
C PHE A 28 8.54 -13.82 20.97
N TYR A 29 8.21 -13.67 19.67
CA TYR A 29 7.37 -14.64 18.97
C TYR A 29 8.00 -16.02 18.90
N ARG A 30 9.30 -16.11 18.59
CA ARG A 30 10.05 -17.37 18.56
C ARG A 30 10.05 -18.08 19.91
N PHE A 31 10.14 -17.34 21.01
CA PHE A 31 10.05 -17.92 22.35
C PHE A 31 8.71 -18.62 22.57
N PHE A 32 7.59 -17.93 22.29
CA PHE A 32 6.25 -18.52 22.39
C PHE A 32 6.04 -19.67 21.41
N ASN A 33 6.55 -19.55 20.19
CA ASN A 33 6.48 -20.63 19.21
C ASN A 33 7.24 -21.88 19.69
N LYS A 34 8.41 -21.72 20.29
CA LYS A 34 9.20 -22.84 20.86
C LYS A 34 8.51 -23.47 22.06
N LEU A 35 7.81 -22.65 22.87
CA LEU A 35 7.06 -23.12 24.04
C LEU A 35 5.82 -23.92 23.65
N MET A 36 5.09 -23.49 22.61
CA MET A 36 3.80 -24.07 22.23
C MET A 36 3.89 -25.15 21.15
N ASN A 37 4.94 -25.18 20.33
CA ASN A 37 5.08 -26.11 19.21
C ASN A 37 6.21 -27.13 19.40
N SER A 38 5.97 -28.36 18.92
CA SER A 38 6.98 -29.41 18.83
C SER A 38 8.13 -29.02 17.89
N LYS A 39 9.30 -29.67 18.01
CA LYS A 39 10.50 -29.34 17.20
C LYS A 39 10.25 -29.36 15.69
N GLU A 40 9.32 -30.20 15.23
CA GLU A 40 8.96 -30.34 13.81
C GLU A 40 8.06 -29.21 13.30
N LEU A 41 7.23 -28.63 14.18
CA LEU A 41 6.33 -27.52 13.89
C LEU A 41 6.91 -26.16 14.31
N GLN A 42 8.18 -26.13 14.72
CA GLN A 42 8.85 -24.90 15.07
C GLN A 42 9.16 -24.08 13.82
N MET A 43 9.03 -22.77 13.98
CA MET A 43 9.31 -21.78 12.97
C MET A 43 10.80 -21.84 12.56
N LYS A 44 11.06 -21.77 11.25
CA LYS A 44 12.42 -21.82 10.71
C LYS A 44 13.25 -20.61 11.18
N ALA A 45 14.57 -20.81 11.31
CA ALA A 45 15.47 -19.76 11.77
C ALA A 45 15.56 -18.54 10.84
N THR A 46 15.17 -18.69 9.57
CA THR A 46 15.16 -17.63 8.55
C THR A 46 13.85 -16.86 8.48
N ASP A 47 12.78 -17.37 9.09
CA ASP A 47 11.46 -16.74 9.02
C ASP A 47 11.37 -15.56 10.03
N LYS A 48 10.81 -14.44 9.56
CA LYS A 48 10.66 -13.20 10.34
C LYS A 48 9.24 -12.99 10.87
N LYS A 49 8.29 -13.88 10.57
CA LYS A 49 6.91 -13.83 11.08
C LYS A 49 6.84 -13.55 12.59
N GLY A 50 5.88 -12.72 12.96
CA GLY A 50 5.62 -12.31 14.32
C GLY A 50 4.15 -12.38 14.69
N PHE A 51 3.78 -11.74 15.80
CA PHE A 51 2.40 -11.53 16.21
C PHE A 51 1.67 -10.59 15.25
N PHE A 52 2.34 -9.55 14.76
CA PHE A 52 1.80 -8.52 13.88
C PHE A 52 2.51 -8.49 12.52
N TYR A 53 3.83 -8.69 12.50
CA TYR A 53 4.64 -8.72 11.27
C TYR A 53 4.39 -9.98 10.44
N GLN A 54 4.09 -9.82 9.15
CA GLN A 54 3.75 -10.89 8.18
C GLN A 54 2.65 -11.87 8.64
N GLN A 55 1.86 -11.51 9.65
CA GLN A 55 0.78 -12.34 10.18
C GLN A 55 -0.51 -12.18 9.37
N SER A 56 -1.26 -13.28 9.21
CA SER A 56 -2.61 -13.26 8.62
C SER A 56 -3.57 -12.39 9.44
N PHE A 57 -4.58 -11.82 8.78
CA PHE A 57 -5.54 -10.90 9.43
C PHE A 57 -6.14 -11.49 10.70
N LEU A 58 -6.67 -12.71 10.62
CA LEU A 58 -7.36 -13.35 11.73
C LEU A 58 -6.45 -13.52 12.95
N LEU A 59 -5.25 -14.05 12.75
CA LEU A 59 -4.33 -14.27 13.87
C LEU A 59 -3.80 -12.94 14.42
N ARG A 60 -3.54 -11.95 13.55
CA ARG A 60 -3.18 -10.61 13.97
C ARG A 60 -4.27 -9.98 14.84
N LEU A 61 -5.53 -10.08 14.41
CA LEU A 61 -6.68 -9.61 15.18
C LEU A 61 -6.75 -10.29 16.55
N VAL A 62 -6.64 -11.62 16.59
CA VAL A 62 -6.64 -12.38 17.85
C VAL A 62 -5.52 -11.89 18.78
N PHE A 63 -4.30 -11.71 18.28
CA PHE A 63 -3.19 -11.22 19.12
C PHE A 63 -3.39 -9.79 19.61
N ILE A 64 -3.89 -8.88 18.77
CA ILE A 64 -4.20 -7.50 19.19
C ILE A 64 -5.30 -7.52 20.26
N MET A 65 -6.37 -8.28 20.04
CA MET A 65 -7.47 -8.41 21.00
C MET A 65 -6.98 -8.99 22.33
N SER A 66 -6.20 -10.08 22.31
CA SER A 66 -5.63 -10.67 23.51
C SER A 66 -4.72 -9.70 24.26
N PHE A 67 -3.88 -8.93 23.54
CA PHE A 67 -3.04 -7.90 24.15
C PHE A 67 -3.88 -6.85 24.87
N PHE A 68 -4.90 -6.28 24.20
CA PHE A 68 -5.76 -5.27 24.81
C PHE A 68 -6.64 -5.82 25.93
N LEU A 69 -7.05 -7.09 25.89
CA LEU A 69 -7.74 -7.72 27.02
C LEU A 69 -6.86 -7.77 28.27
N ILE A 70 -5.58 -8.09 28.12
CA ILE A 70 -4.62 -8.07 29.24
C ILE A 70 -4.44 -6.64 29.74
N VAL A 71 -4.29 -5.66 28.84
CA VAL A 71 -4.17 -4.24 29.21
C VAL A 71 -5.40 -3.78 29.98
N ILE A 72 -6.62 -4.10 29.52
CA ILE A 72 -7.88 -3.75 30.20
C ILE A 72 -7.89 -4.33 31.63
N LEU A 73 -7.51 -5.59 31.78
CA LEU A 73 -7.47 -6.27 33.09
C LEU A 73 -6.49 -5.55 34.03
N ILE A 74 -5.31 -5.15 33.55
CA ILE A 74 -4.34 -4.39 34.35
C ILE A 74 -4.87 -2.99 34.68
N THR A 75 -5.41 -2.27 33.70
CA THR A 75 -5.93 -0.91 33.91
C THR A 75 -7.16 -0.87 34.81
N ARG A 76 -7.92 -1.97 34.93
CA ARG A 76 -9.05 -2.10 35.85
C ARG A 76 -8.66 -1.87 37.31
N PHE A 77 -7.42 -2.14 37.68
CA PHE A 77 -6.92 -1.86 39.03
C PHE A 77 -6.75 -0.36 39.30
N LEU A 78 -6.58 0.45 38.24
CA LEU A 78 -6.37 1.90 38.35
C LEU A 78 -7.65 2.70 38.08
N ILE A 79 -8.48 2.25 37.14
CA ILE A 79 -9.63 3.00 36.62
C ILE A 79 -10.88 2.09 36.63
N PRO A 80 -12.02 2.55 37.17
CA PRO A 80 -13.29 1.81 37.09
C PRO A 80 -13.78 1.73 35.63
N ILE A 81 -14.30 0.55 35.24
CA ILE A 81 -14.77 0.32 33.88
C ILE A 81 -16.17 0.92 33.71
N ASP A 82 -16.30 1.76 32.70
CA ASP A 82 -17.53 2.44 32.28
C ASP A 82 -17.69 2.37 30.75
N LEU A 83 -18.78 2.91 30.20
CA LEU A 83 -19.02 2.90 28.75
C LEU A 83 -17.97 3.72 27.97
N ALA A 84 -17.43 4.78 28.57
CA ALA A 84 -16.42 5.63 27.93
C ALA A 84 -15.10 4.89 27.75
N THR A 85 -14.64 4.17 28.77
CA THR A 85 -13.42 3.34 28.69
C THR A 85 -13.55 2.22 27.67
N ILE A 86 -14.71 1.56 27.57
CA ILE A 86 -14.97 0.53 26.53
C ILE A 86 -14.84 1.13 25.13
N SER A 87 -15.44 2.29 24.89
CA SER A 87 -15.35 2.99 23.60
C SER A 87 -13.90 3.37 23.27
N LEU A 88 -13.16 3.87 24.26
CA LEU A 88 -11.76 4.26 24.13
C LEU A 88 -10.87 3.05 23.78
N PHE A 89 -11.05 1.91 24.44
CA PHE A 89 -10.34 0.67 24.11
C PHE A 89 -10.71 0.13 22.72
N SER A 90 -11.98 0.19 22.33
CA SER A 90 -12.40 -0.18 20.98
C SER A 90 -11.67 0.66 19.92
N SER A 91 -11.63 1.98 20.12
CA SER A 91 -10.90 2.91 19.26
C SER A 91 -9.40 2.56 19.19
N MET A 92 -8.77 2.27 20.33
CA MET A 92 -7.36 1.83 20.37
C MET A 92 -7.10 0.55 19.59
N ILE A 93 -7.98 -0.44 19.70
CA ILE A 93 -7.87 -1.72 18.97
C ILE A 93 -7.95 -1.46 17.45
N PHE A 94 -8.96 -0.72 17.01
CA PHE A 94 -9.14 -0.41 15.59
C PHE A 94 -7.99 0.43 15.04
N GLY A 95 -7.54 1.45 15.77
CA GLY A 95 -6.41 2.27 15.35
C GLY A 95 -5.12 1.47 15.31
N THR A 96 -4.85 0.60 16.28
CA THR A 96 -3.68 -0.32 16.25
C THR A 96 -3.75 -1.25 15.04
N LEU A 97 -4.91 -1.86 14.76
CA LEU A 97 -5.12 -2.69 13.58
C LEU A 97 -4.79 -1.92 12.29
N ILE A 98 -5.41 -0.75 12.12
CA ILE A 98 -5.18 0.14 10.99
C ILE A 98 -3.69 0.49 10.86
N GLY A 99 -3.03 0.84 11.96
CA GLY A 99 -1.60 1.14 12.01
C GLY A 99 -0.72 -0.02 11.53
N THR A 100 -1.00 -1.26 11.96
CA THR A 100 -0.23 -2.43 11.49
C THR A 100 -0.43 -2.70 9.99
N TYR A 101 -1.58 -2.35 9.42
CA TYR A 101 -1.84 -2.48 7.99
C TYR A 101 -1.14 -1.40 7.18
N PHE A 102 -1.20 -0.14 7.63
CA PHE A 102 -0.43 0.95 7.03
C PHE A 102 1.06 0.63 7.03
N ALA A 103 1.59 0.16 8.15
CA ALA A 103 2.99 -0.26 8.22
C ALA A 103 3.29 -1.38 7.21
N GLY A 104 2.49 -2.45 7.20
CA GLY A 104 2.69 -3.54 6.23
C GLY A 104 2.64 -3.08 4.78
N PHE A 105 1.77 -2.13 4.44
CA PHE A 105 1.72 -1.52 3.11
C PHE A 105 2.99 -0.71 2.80
N ILE A 106 3.46 0.11 3.74
CA ILE A 106 4.70 0.90 3.58
C ILE A 106 5.92 -0.01 3.39
N PHE A 107 6.06 -1.06 4.21
CA PHE A 107 7.18 -2.01 4.10
C PHE A 107 7.11 -2.84 2.82
N LYS A 108 5.92 -3.25 2.39
CA LYS A 108 5.75 -4.00 1.14
C LYS A 108 5.98 -3.12 -0.09
N SER A 109 5.52 -1.87 -0.05
CA SER A 109 5.77 -0.92 -1.13
C SER A 109 7.24 -0.54 -1.23
N SER A 110 7.97 -0.39 -0.12
CA SER A 110 9.42 -0.16 -0.18
C SER A 110 10.17 -1.31 -0.84
N GLU A 111 9.79 -2.56 -0.55
CA GLU A 111 10.39 -3.76 -1.16
C GLU A 111 10.07 -3.85 -2.67
N ILE A 112 8.82 -3.57 -3.07
CA ILE A 112 8.43 -3.54 -4.49
C ILE A 112 9.10 -2.38 -5.23
N ILE A 113 9.25 -1.22 -4.59
CA ILE A 113 9.92 -0.06 -5.19
C ILE A 113 11.38 -0.38 -5.41
N GLU A 114 12.07 -1.04 -4.47
CA GLU A 114 13.46 -1.46 -4.64
C GLU A 114 13.62 -2.43 -5.82
N GLU A 115 12.82 -3.49 -5.86
CA GLU A 115 12.85 -4.48 -6.95
C GLU A 115 12.45 -3.88 -8.32
N GLN A 116 11.50 -2.93 -8.33
CA GLN A 116 11.11 -2.26 -9.56
C GLN A 116 12.06 -1.14 -9.96
N THR A 117 12.82 -0.51 -9.06
CA THR A 117 13.77 0.56 -9.42
C THR A 117 14.81 0.03 -10.41
N ASP A 118 15.34 -1.17 -10.17
CA ASP A 118 16.26 -1.83 -11.11
C ASP A 118 15.60 -2.06 -12.48
N SER A 119 14.36 -2.55 -12.52
CA SER A 119 13.63 -2.77 -13.78
C SER A 119 13.13 -1.49 -14.46
N LEU A 120 12.94 -0.42 -13.68
CA LEU A 120 12.50 0.89 -14.14
C LEU A 120 13.69 1.66 -14.71
N GLU A 121 14.89 1.53 -14.12
CA GLU A 121 16.12 2.10 -14.67
C GLU A 121 16.38 1.56 -16.08
N ASP A 122 16.30 0.24 -16.28
CA ASP A 122 16.44 -0.39 -17.59
C ASP A 122 15.39 0.10 -18.60
N LYS A 123 14.12 0.19 -18.18
CA LYS A 123 13.03 0.70 -19.03
C LYS A 123 13.17 2.20 -19.30
N PHE A 124 13.72 2.97 -18.37
CA PHE A 124 13.95 4.41 -18.54
C PHE A 124 15.09 4.65 -19.53
N GLN A 125 16.15 3.85 -19.46
CA GLN A 125 17.20 3.84 -20.47
C GLN A 125 16.65 3.46 -21.85
N GLU A 126 15.80 2.43 -21.94
CA GLU A 126 15.16 2.02 -23.21
C GLU A 126 14.24 3.13 -23.78
N VAL A 127 13.51 3.85 -22.93
CA VAL A 127 12.66 4.98 -23.35
C VAL A 127 13.51 6.20 -23.75
N ILE A 128 14.64 6.44 -23.08
CA ILE A 128 15.59 7.50 -23.47
C ILE A 128 16.26 7.16 -24.81
N GLU A 129 16.66 5.91 -25.03
CA GLU A 129 17.22 5.45 -26.31
C GLU A 129 16.19 5.56 -27.43
N LYS A 130 14.97 5.03 -27.23
CA LYS A 130 13.88 5.21 -28.19
C LYS A 130 13.58 6.69 -28.44
N GLY A 131 13.61 7.54 -27.41
CA GLY A 131 13.42 8.98 -27.54
C GLY A 131 14.51 9.67 -28.37
N LYS A 132 15.77 9.20 -28.27
CA LYS A 132 16.86 9.64 -29.15
C LYS A 132 16.63 9.18 -30.58
N ASP A 133 16.27 7.91 -30.79
CA ASP A 133 15.95 7.37 -32.12
C ASP A 133 14.80 8.13 -32.79
N PHE A 134 13.74 8.46 -32.04
CA PHE A 134 12.63 9.29 -32.54
C PHE A 134 13.08 10.72 -32.90
N MET A 135 14.05 11.29 -32.19
CA MET A 135 14.59 12.63 -32.47
C MET A 135 15.53 12.62 -33.69
N GLU A 136 16.31 11.55 -33.87
CA GLU A 136 17.12 11.31 -35.07
C GLU A 136 16.26 11.02 -36.30
N ASP A 137 15.16 10.27 -36.16
CA ASP A 137 14.18 10.03 -37.22
C ASP A 137 13.46 11.33 -37.65
N LEU A 138 13.26 12.27 -36.73
CA LEU A 138 12.70 13.59 -37.03
C LEU A 138 13.72 14.50 -37.74
N GLN A 139 15.00 14.45 -37.37
CA GLN A 139 16.06 15.21 -38.06
C GLN A 139 16.40 14.64 -39.44
N SER A 140 16.36 13.32 -39.62
CA SER A 140 16.64 12.67 -40.90
C SER A 140 15.49 12.79 -41.91
N LYS A 141 14.23 12.90 -41.46
CA LYS A 141 13.06 13.14 -42.32
C LYS A 141 13.00 14.53 -42.96
N GLU A 142 13.74 15.52 -42.48
CA GLU A 142 13.78 16.85 -43.11
C GLU A 142 14.53 16.88 -44.45
N ILE A 143 15.33 15.85 -44.77
CA ILE A 143 16.18 15.85 -45.98
C ILE A 143 15.55 15.11 -47.17
N GLU A 144 14.56 14.22 -46.98
CA GLU A 144 14.09 13.34 -48.07
C GLU A 144 12.69 13.60 -48.64
N ASN A 145 11.89 14.53 -48.11
CA ASN A 145 10.58 14.85 -48.71
C ASN A 145 10.60 16.13 -49.56
N LYS A 146 11.38 16.08 -50.64
CA LYS A 146 11.33 17.06 -51.73
C LYS A 146 10.74 16.43 -53.01
N GLU A 147 9.61 15.74 -52.90
CA GLU A 147 8.76 15.40 -54.04
C GLU A 147 7.27 15.54 -53.66
N VAL A 148 6.75 16.75 -53.87
CA VAL A 148 5.34 17.10 -53.69
C VAL A 148 4.51 16.40 -54.76
N LYS A 149 3.88 15.27 -54.41
CA LYS A 149 2.71 14.77 -55.13
C LYS A 149 1.50 15.60 -54.70
N LYS A 150 0.98 16.39 -55.65
CA LYS A 150 -0.28 17.14 -55.56
C LYS A 150 -1.44 16.21 -55.16
N GLU A 151 -2.06 16.48 -54.02
CA GLU A 151 -3.43 16.03 -53.73
C GLU A 151 -4.36 17.24 -53.55
N VAL A 152 -5.52 17.09 -54.17
CA VAL A 152 -6.59 18.06 -54.44
C VAL A 152 -7.34 18.41 -53.14
N PRO A 153 -7.94 19.62 -53.00
CA PRO A 153 -8.55 20.03 -51.73
C PRO A 153 -9.77 19.15 -51.41
N LYS A 154 -9.76 18.49 -50.24
CA LYS A 154 -10.95 17.83 -49.70
C LYS A 154 -11.97 18.90 -49.33
N THR A 155 -13.05 18.95 -50.11
CA THR A 155 -14.30 19.66 -49.84
C THR A 155 -14.78 19.46 -48.40
N GLU A 156 -15.20 20.56 -47.77
CA GLU A 156 -15.76 20.63 -46.42
C GLU A 156 -16.90 19.61 -46.23
N GLU A 157 -16.66 18.53 -45.50
CA GLU A 157 -17.73 17.63 -45.09
C GLU A 157 -18.44 18.18 -43.84
N LYS A 158 -19.75 18.43 -43.97
CA LYS A 158 -20.62 18.86 -42.87
C LYS A 158 -20.49 17.96 -41.64
N SER A 159 -20.42 18.59 -40.46
CA SER A 159 -20.29 17.93 -39.16
C SER A 159 -21.42 16.92 -38.92
N ALA A 160 -21.11 15.82 -38.21
CA ALA A 160 -22.05 14.73 -37.91
C ALA A 160 -23.37 15.22 -37.29
N ARG A 161 -23.34 16.36 -36.58
CA ARG A 161 -24.52 17.00 -35.98
C ARG A 161 -25.47 17.60 -37.01
N GLU A 162 -24.94 18.19 -38.08
CA GLU A 162 -25.76 18.73 -39.19
C GLU A 162 -26.40 17.60 -39.99
N ARG A 163 -25.67 16.49 -40.18
CA ARG A 163 -26.20 15.27 -40.80
C ARG A 163 -27.38 14.65 -40.04
N LEU A 164 -27.39 14.78 -38.71
CA LEU A 164 -28.48 14.29 -37.86
C LEU A 164 -29.71 15.21 -37.90
N LYS A 165 -29.49 16.52 -38.03
CA LYS A 165 -30.57 17.51 -38.16
C LYS A 165 -31.28 17.41 -39.51
N ASP A 166 -30.55 17.21 -40.61
CA ASP A 166 -31.14 17.03 -41.95
C ASP A 166 -32.00 15.75 -42.05
N LYS A 167 -31.75 14.76 -41.18
CA LYS A 167 -32.54 13.52 -41.10
C LYS A 167 -33.76 13.60 -40.18
N GLY A 168 -34.01 14.75 -39.54
CA GLY A 168 -35.19 14.96 -38.68
C GLY A 168 -35.20 14.11 -37.41
N LEU A 169 -34.03 13.67 -36.93
CA LEU A 169 -33.86 12.86 -35.72
C LEU A 169 -33.57 13.70 -34.46
N LEU A 170 -33.54 15.03 -34.62
CA LEU A 170 -33.38 16.08 -33.61
C LEU A 170 -34.36 17.21 -33.94
#